data_AF-A0A9Q1BSY3-F1
#
_entry.id   AF-A0A9Q1BSY3-F1
#
_cell.length_a   1.000
_cell.length_b   1.000
_cell.length_c   1.000
_cell.angle_alpha   90.00
_cell.angle_beta   90.00
_cell.angle_gamma   90.00
#
_symmetry.space_group_name_H-M   'P 1'
#
loop_
_entity.id
_entity.type
_entity.pdbx_description
1 polymer ?
#
loop_
_entity_poly.entity_id
_entity_poly.type
_entity_poly.pdbx_seq_one_letter_code
_entity_poly.pdbx_strand_id
1 'polypeptide(L)'
;MGKYVPPSLNLPPCGSSTVNMTDLFGVRDAVNKTVLVEAEGSEVERTTSFLICPHSVEDDSLVRNVPLEFPVNIIPETGSCKVQITGNVLGPVLTNLGSLLRMPTGCGEQNMVGFTPNIFVLIYLDRTNQQNALPDVYSQAEEYMRIGYERELQYRLSDGSYSAFGERDGEGSTWLTAFVLKSFALASEFIDIDNNDLQVTRDWLVSSTTQNEDTGCFNQRGRVIHKSMQGKRYWVRDDAPPCDGSESCRADPAEIEMTAYALLTYLEASRSDPQLLLDARLIVEWLNEQRNSHGGFTSTQDTVIGLQALALYAELVYGDGKDVSVDISTTEGNLQEEACHVTSQNDLVMYEYEIHECPNNLRVFAEGEGCVLFQTVMQFNLQVLRLSVQYFDVQVGVRDYTPGQDCSRVYLDITISYIDSANAFTNMAVVDVKMVSGYSVDTHELDRYLTYLHAIGHDIGLMRYDHFENGKPFSLYFNQFTRDPISFVLVLKKDINVKNSRDAFIKVFDYYEGGVVTYKSYHPCQGW
;
A
#
# COMPACT_ATOMS: atom_id res chain seq x y z
N MET A 1 -11.66 23.82 10.13
CA MET A 1 -10.56 24.80 9.92
C MET A 1 -11.12 26.21 9.71
N GLY A 2 -10.44 27.28 10.16
CA GLY A 2 -10.85 28.67 9.92
C GLY A 2 -9.94 29.40 8.91
N LYS A 3 -10.51 30.07 7.90
CA LYS A 3 -9.75 30.85 6.90
C LYS A 3 -9.63 32.32 7.31
N TYR A 4 -8.40 32.81 7.48
CA TYR A 4 -8.10 34.24 7.54
C TYR A 4 -7.90 34.79 6.12
N VAL A 5 -8.53 35.92 5.80
CA VAL A 5 -8.45 36.55 4.47
C VAL A 5 -7.78 37.93 4.61
N PRO A 6 -6.51 38.09 4.19
CA PRO A 6 -5.87 39.40 4.13
C PRO A 6 -6.43 40.24 2.96
N PRO A 7 -6.40 41.58 3.05
CA PRO A 7 -6.88 42.45 1.98
C PRO A 7 -5.96 42.40 0.75
N SER A 8 -6.55 42.45 -0.44
CA SER A 8 -5.83 42.40 -1.71
C SER A 8 -5.03 43.69 -1.98
N LEU A 9 -3.77 43.52 -2.39
CA LEU A 9 -2.94 44.60 -2.95
C LEU A 9 -2.58 44.27 -4.40
N ASN A 10 -2.82 45.22 -5.30
CA ASN A 10 -2.28 45.16 -6.66
C ASN A 10 -0.79 45.51 -6.62
N LEU A 11 0.06 44.63 -7.18
CA LEU A 11 1.49 44.89 -7.39
C LEU A 11 1.77 45.16 -8.88
N PRO A 12 2.68 46.10 -9.21
CA PRO A 12 3.05 46.38 -10.60
C PRO A 12 3.98 45.27 -11.16
N PRO A 13 3.98 45.05 -12.49
CA PRO A 13 4.81 44.00 -13.12
C PRO A 13 6.30 44.35 -13.15
N CYS A 14 7.15 43.34 -13.01
CA CYS A 14 8.61 43.50 -13.01
C CYS A 14 9.16 43.92 -14.39
N GLY A 15 10.03 44.93 -14.40
CA GLY A 15 10.72 45.42 -15.59
C GLY A 15 12.09 46.01 -15.23
N SER A 16 13.08 45.84 -16.12
CA SER A 16 14.51 46.04 -15.83
C SER A 16 14.87 47.49 -15.43
N SER A 17 14.95 47.75 -14.12
CA SER A 17 15.44 48.99 -13.53
C SER A 17 16.50 48.67 -12.47
N THR A 18 17.63 49.37 -12.47
CA THR A 18 18.65 49.24 -11.42
C THR A 18 18.19 49.98 -10.16
N VAL A 19 17.55 49.25 -9.24
CA VAL A 19 17.05 49.79 -7.96
C VAL A 19 18.21 50.06 -7.01
N ASN A 20 18.26 51.25 -6.38
CA ASN A 20 19.26 51.51 -5.33
C ASN A 20 18.85 50.81 -4.03
N MET A 21 19.84 50.38 -3.25
CA MET A 21 19.61 49.67 -1.97
C MET A 21 18.75 50.46 -0.97
N THR A 22 18.70 51.79 -1.11
CA THR A 22 17.89 52.73 -0.31
C THR A 22 16.40 52.69 -0.63
N ASP A 23 16.01 52.19 -1.80
CA ASP A 23 14.62 52.25 -2.27
C ASP A 23 13.80 51.01 -1.82
N LEU A 24 14.48 50.05 -1.18
CA LEU A 24 13.89 48.83 -0.62
C LEU A 24 13.12 49.06 0.70
N PHE A 25 13.13 50.28 1.28
CA PHE A 25 12.35 50.66 2.46
C PHE A 25 10.84 50.81 2.15
N GLY A 26 10.22 49.73 1.66
CA GLY A 26 8.78 49.69 1.35
C GLY A 26 8.29 48.38 0.74
N VAL A 27 9.16 47.59 0.12
CA VAL A 27 8.80 46.28 -0.45
C VAL A 27 8.51 45.28 0.67
N ARG A 28 7.35 44.62 0.60
CA ARG A 28 6.96 43.52 1.49
C ARG A 28 6.56 42.33 0.65
N ASP A 29 7.23 41.21 0.86
CA ASP A 29 6.86 39.89 0.35
C ASP A 29 6.26 39.04 1.48
N ALA A 30 5.43 38.06 1.14
CA ALA A 30 4.64 37.26 2.08
C ALA A 30 4.62 35.78 1.66
N VAL A 31 5.61 35.02 2.12
CA VAL A 31 5.73 33.59 1.83
C VAL A 31 4.94 32.77 2.85
N ASN A 32 3.76 32.31 2.46
CA ASN A 32 3.03 31.29 3.22
C ASN A 32 3.73 29.92 3.07
N LYS A 33 4.01 29.25 4.19
CA LYS A 33 4.44 27.85 4.23
C LYS A 33 3.57 27.08 5.21
N THR A 34 3.15 25.89 4.81
CA THR A 34 2.61 24.88 5.74
C THR A 34 3.74 24.25 6.54
N VAL A 35 3.42 23.75 7.72
CA VAL A 35 4.30 22.95 8.57
C VAL A 35 3.55 21.68 8.91
N LEU A 36 4.10 20.52 8.56
CA LEU A 36 3.57 19.23 8.99
C LEU A 36 3.89 19.06 10.49
N VAL A 37 2.90 18.63 11.26
CA VAL A 37 3.03 18.33 12.68
C VAL A 37 2.54 16.91 12.87
N GLU A 38 3.43 16.03 13.32
CA GLU A 38 3.15 14.62 13.58
C GLU A 38 3.10 14.39 15.09
N ALA A 39 2.25 13.46 15.55
CA ALA A 39 2.27 12.98 16.92
C ALA A 39 3.44 12.02 17.17
N GLU A 40 3.82 11.84 18.43
CA GLU A 40 4.84 10.86 18.82
C GLU A 40 4.34 9.40 18.74
N GLY A 41 5.22 8.42 18.91
CA GLY A 41 4.87 7.00 18.80
C GLY A 41 4.79 6.47 17.36
N SER A 42 3.98 5.44 17.14
CA SER A 42 3.69 4.86 15.82
C SER A 42 2.23 5.07 15.47
N GLU A 43 1.96 5.61 14.28
CA GLU A 43 0.61 5.74 13.75
C GLU A 43 0.04 4.37 13.37
N VAL A 44 -1.20 4.12 13.75
CA VAL A 44 -1.97 2.91 13.45
C VAL A 44 -3.31 3.31 12.86
N GLU A 45 -3.58 2.80 11.66
CA GLU A 45 -4.90 2.84 11.05
C GLU A 45 -5.67 1.56 11.35
N ARG A 46 -6.88 1.69 11.87
CA ARG A 46 -7.85 0.60 12.00
C ARG A 46 -9.06 0.88 11.10
N THR A 47 -9.19 0.09 10.05
CA THR A 47 -10.36 0.09 9.16
C THR A 47 -11.41 -0.90 9.68
N THR A 48 -12.68 -0.64 9.47
CA THR A 48 -13.76 -1.64 9.58
C THR A 48 -14.84 -1.30 8.55
N SER A 49 -15.17 -2.26 7.69
CA SER A 49 -15.92 -2.07 6.45
C SER A 49 -16.91 -3.22 6.25
N PHE A 50 -18.11 -2.92 5.74
CA PHE A 50 -19.14 -3.92 5.47
C PHE A 50 -20.16 -3.43 4.44
N LEU A 51 -20.82 -4.37 3.77
CA LEU A 51 -21.95 -4.06 2.88
C LEU A 51 -23.25 -3.89 3.65
N ILE A 52 -24.04 -2.90 3.24
CA ILE A 52 -25.38 -2.62 3.72
C ILE A 52 -26.32 -2.76 2.52
N CYS A 53 -27.27 -3.70 2.62
CA CYS A 53 -28.25 -4.03 1.56
C CYS A 53 -29.66 -4.09 2.19
N PRO A 54 -30.45 -3.00 2.20
CA PRO A 54 -31.70 -2.94 2.98
C PRO A 54 -32.71 -4.02 2.58
N HIS A 55 -33.02 -4.16 1.28
CA HIS A 55 -33.93 -5.19 0.72
C HIS A 55 -33.46 -6.66 0.86
N SER A 56 -32.45 -6.96 1.68
CA SER A 56 -32.03 -8.34 2.00
C SER A 56 -32.54 -8.86 3.35
N VAL A 57 -33.42 -8.12 4.03
CA VAL A 57 -34.04 -8.46 5.32
C VAL A 57 -35.56 -8.25 5.24
N GLU A 58 -36.35 -8.95 6.06
CA GLU A 58 -37.84 -8.89 6.05
C GLU A 58 -38.43 -7.59 6.67
N ASP A 59 -37.58 -6.68 7.16
CA ASP A 59 -37.91 -5.28 7.45
C ASP A 59 -37.11 -4.40 6.47
N ASP A 60 -37.74 -3.43 5.81
CA ASP A 60 -37.14 -2.58 4.75
C ASP A 60 -36.04 -1.60 5.24
N SER A 61 -35.50 -1.79 6.45
CA SER A 61 -34.41 -0.98 7.00
C SER A 61 -33.39 -1.80 7.78
N LEU A 62 -32.09 -1.60 7.50
CA LEU A 62 -31.01 -2.29 8.19
C LEU A 62 -30.34 -1.37 9.22
N VAL A 63 -30.42 -1.74 10.50
CA VAL A 63 -29.64 -1.10 11.58
C VAL A 63 -28.37 -1.90 11.88
N ARG A 64 -27.22 -1.25 11.83
CA ARG A 64 -25.92 -1.80 12.28
C ARG A 64 -25.32 -0.94 13.39
N ASN A 65 -24.73 -1.59 14.40
CA ASN A 65 -23.96 -0.94 15.46
C ASN A 65 -22.47 -1.22 15.20
N VAL A 66 -21.64 -0.17 15.21
CA VAL A 66 -20.21 -0.23 14.89
C VAL A 66 -19.41 0.26 16.10
N PRO A 67 -18.63 -0.60 16.79
CA PRO A 67 -17.80 -0.20 17.91
C PRO A 67 -16.56 0.56 17.43
N LEU A 68 -16.28 1.73 18.00
CA LEU A 68 -15.11 2.56 17.70
C LEU A 68 -14.23 2.68 18.95
N GLU A 69 -13.82 1.53 19.49
CA GLU A 69 -13.03 1.45 20.72
C GLU A 69 -11.53 1.61 20.43
N PHE A 70 -10.93 2.65 21.00
CA PHE A 70 -9.48 2.86 21.01
C PHE A 70 -8.78 1.95 22.06
N PRO A 71 -7.57 1.45 21.78
CA PRO A 71 -6.80 0.64 22.73
C PRO A 71 -6.19 1.49 23.86
N VAL A 72 -5.94 0.87 25.02
CA VAL A 72 -5.55 1.54 26.27
C VAL A 72 -4.16 2.21 26.20
N ASN A 73 -3.31 1.82 25.26
CA ASN A 73 -1.96 2.38 25.02
C ASN A 73 -1.90 3.46 23.92
N ILE A 74 -3.05 4.02 23.52
CA ILE A 74 -3.14 5.22 22.69
C ILE A 74 -2.48 6.43 23.36
N ILE A 75 -1.80 7.26 22.56
CA ILE A 75 -1.28 8.55 23.01
C ILE A 75 -2.45 9.55 23.03
N PRO A 76 -2.71 10.25 24.16
CA PRO A 76 -3.83 11.18 24.27
C PRO A 76 -3.86 12.22 23.16
N GLU A 77 -5.07 12.63 22.75
CA GLU A 77 -5.35 13.63 21.70
C GLU A 77 -4.87 13.25 20.29
N THR A 78 -4.39 12.01 20.05
CA THR A 78 -3.98 11.53 18.71
C THR A 78 -5.06 10.73 17.97
N GLY A 79 -6.14 10.34 18.66
CA GLY A 79 -7.22 9.56 18.07
C GLY A 79 -8.17 10.42 17.23
N SER A 80 -8.34 10.07 15.95
CA SER A 80 -9.35 10.60 15.05
C SER A 80 -10.18 9.47 14.44
N CYS A 81 -11.40 9.77 14.01
CA CYS A 81 -12.24 8.83 13.29
C CYS A 81 -12.91 9.53 12.10
N LYS A 82 -13.09 8.79 11.00
CA LYS A 82 -13.94 9.21 9.89
C LYS A 82 -14.80 8.07 9.37
N VAL A 83 -15.96 8.43 8.85
CA VAL A 83 -16.87 7.54 8.13
C VAL A 83 -16.70 7.79 6.63
N GLN A 84 -16.72 6.72 5.84
CA GLN A 84 -16.69 6.73 4.39
C GLN A 84 -17.86 5.86 3.89
N ILE A 85 -18.69 6.39 2.99
CA ILE A 85 -19.81 5.67 2.38
C ILE A 85 -19.71 5.82 0.86
N THR A 86 -19.96 4.74 0.12
CA THR A 86 -19.97 4.72 -1.34
C THR A 86 -20.96 3.66 -1.83
N GLY A 87 -21.57 3.89 -2.98
CA GLY A 87 -22.45 2.88 -3.58
C GLY A 87 -21.69 1.69 -4.16
N ASN A 88 -20.48 1.89 -4.65
CA ASN A 88 -19.68 0.85 -5.30
C ASN A 88 -18.62 0.25 -4.37
N VAL A 89 -18.43 -1.08 -4.38
CA VAL A 89 -17.34 -1.73 -3.61
C VAL A 89 -15.97 -1.18 -3.95
N LEU A 90 -15.75 -0.66 -5.17
CA LEU A 90 -14.47 -0.08 -5.56
C LEU A 90 -14.31 1.41 -5.26
N GLY A 91 -15.31 2.11 -4.70
CA GLY A 91 -15.22 3.54 -4.35
C GLY A 91 -13.96 3.97 -3.55
N PRO A 92 -13.42 3.18 -2.60
CA PRO A 92 -12.18 3.53 -1.90
C PRO A 92 -10.92 3.49 -2.78
N VAL A 93 -10.94 2.70 -3.87
CA VAL A 93 -9.90 2.77 -4.91
C VAL A 93 -10.07 4.03 -5.74
N LEU A 94 -11.29 4.40 -6.12
CA LEU A 94 -11.54 5.51 -7.06
C LEU A 94 -11.08 6.85 -6.51
N THR A 95 -11.35 7.13 -5.24
CA THR A 95 -10.85 8.32 -4.53
C THR A 95 -9.33 8.37 -4.43
N ASN A 96 -8.66 7.21 -4.45
CA ASN A 96 -7.23 7.08 -4.23
C ASN A 96 -6.49 6.59 -5.49
N LEU A 97 -7.11 6.65 -6.67
CA LEU A 97 -6.65 5.99 -7.89
C LEU A 97 -5.19 6.33 -8.26
N GLY A 98 -4.79 7.59 -8.15
CA GLY A 98 -3.41 8.04 -8.39
C GLY A 98 -2.35 7.51 -7.40
N SER A 99 -2.76 6.84 -6.32
CA SER A 99 -1.87 6.10 -5.40
C SER A 99 -1.87 4.58 -5.64
N LEU A 100 -2.89 4.05 -6.34
CA LEU A 100 -2.91 2.67 -6.84
C LEU A 100 -2.24 2.55 -8.21
N LEU A 101 -2.25 3.61 -9.02
CA LEU A 101 -1.34 3.73 -10.16
C LEU A 101 0.11 3.71 -9.66
N ARG A 102 0.85 2.68 -10.05
CA ARG A 102 2.25 2.50 -9.66
C ARG A 102 3.13 2.55 -10.89
N MET A 103 4.14 3.41 -10.85
CA MET A 103 5.15 3.46 -11.90
C MET A 103 6.01 2.19 -11.84
N PRO A 104 6.11 1.41 -12.94
CA PRO A 104 6.89 0.17 -12.96
C PRO A 104 8.39 0.43 -12.79
N THR A 105 8.98 -0.17 -11.76
CA THR A 105 10.36 0.10 -11.31
C THR A 105 11.01 -1.14 -10.71
N GLY A 106 12.33 -1.10 -10.49
CA GLY A 106 13.08 -2.23 -9.94
C GLY A 106 13.50 -3.27 -10.99
N CYS A 107 13.67 -4.51 -10.54
CA CYS A 107 13.89 -5.75 -11.32
C CYS A 107 12.57 -6.31 -11.88
N GLY A 108 12.58 -7.37 -12.70
CA GLY A 108 11.37 -7.87 -13.39
C GLY A 108 10.18 -8.14 -12.47
N GLU A 109 10.40 -8.85 -11.35
CA GLU A 109 9.34 -9.10 -10.36
C GLU A 109 8.77 -7.80 -9.75
N GLN A 110 9.62 -6.80 -9.48
CA GLN A 110 9.20 -5.49 -8.95
C GLN A 110 8.54 -4.61 -10.01
N ASN A 111 8.99 -4.73 -11.26
CA ASN A 111 8.45 -4.02 -12.41
C ASN A 111 7.03 -4.51 -12.70
N MET A 112 6.82 -5.83 -12.73
CA MET A 112 5.50 -6.43 -12.84
C MET A 112 4.58 -6.12 -11.65
N VAL A 113 5.13 -6.07 -10.42
CA VAL A 113 4.43 -5.57 -9.23
C VAL A 113 3.96 -4.11 -9.39
N GLY A 114 4.70 -3.26 -10.10
CA GLY A 114 4.26 -1.91 -10.45
C GLY A 114 3.28 -1.87 -11.62
N PHE A 115 3.51 -2.67 -12.66
CA PHE A 115 2.75 -2.69 -13.92
C PHE A 115 1.31 -3.19 -13.74
N THR A 116 1.14 -4.35 -13.11
CA THR A 116 -0.13 -5.09 -13.10
C THR A 116 -1.31 -4.35 -12.43
N PRO A 117 -1.15 -3.54 -11.36
CA PRO A 117 -2.22 -2.68 -10.84
C PRO A 117 -2.85 -1.74 -11.88
N ASN A 118 -2.06 -1.16 -12.79
CA ASN A 118 -2.55 -0.23 -13.80
C ASN A 118 -3.52 -0.90 -14.80
N ILE A 119 -3.31 -2.19 -15.10
CA ILE A 119 -4.22 -2.98 -15.95
C ILE A 119 -5.60 -3.07 -15.31
N PHE A 120 -5.66 -3.39 -14.01
CA PHE A 120 -6.94 -3.59 -13.33
C PHE A 120 -7.69 -2.29 -13.05
N VAL A 121 -6.97 -1.16 -12.97
CA VAL A 121 -7.57 0.17 -13.06
C VAL A 121 -8.25 0.38 -14.42
N LEU A 122 -7.56 0.10 -15.54
CA LEU A 122 -8.15 0.30 -16.87
C LEU A 122 -9.30 -0.67 -17.17
N ILE A 123 -9.18 -1.95 -16.78
CA ILE A 123 -10.30 -2.91 -16.86
C ILE A 123 -11.51 -2.36 -16.11
N TYR A 124 -11.34 -1.84 -14.89
CA TYR A 124 -12.48 -1.26 -14.18
C TYR A 124 -13.08 -0.05 -14.90
N LEU A 125 -12.25 0.93 -15.32
CA LEU A 125 -12.72 2.16 -15.98
C LEU A 125 -13.39 1.88 -17.34
N ASP A 126 -12.97 0.83 -18.05
CA ASP A 126 -13.59 0.33 -19.27
C ASP A 126 -14.94 -0.35 -19.00
N ARG A 127 -14.95 -1.43 -18.20
CA ARG A 127 -16.15 -2.26 -17.98
C ARG A 127 -17.30 -1.48 -17.32
N THR A 128 -16.98 -0.43 -16.57
CA THR A 128 -17.96 0.49 -15.96
C THR A 128 -18.29 1.72 -16.81
N ASN A 129 -17.73 1.87 -18.01
CA ASN A 129 -17.88 3.03 -18.90
C ASN A 129 -17.39 4.37 -18.32
N GLN A 130 -16.56 4.34 -17.28
CA GLN A 130 -16.05 5.50 -16.53
C GLN A 130 -14.85 6.20 -17.17
N GLN A 131 -14.29 5.68 -18.28
CA GLN A 131 -13.17 6.28 -19.03
C GLN A 131 -13.30 7.82 -19.19
N ASN A 132 -14.50 8.30 -19.52
CA ASN A 132 -14.80 9.72 -19.76
C ASN A 132 -14.89 10.57 -18.48
N ALA A 133 -15.06 9.95 -17.31
CA ALA A 133 -15.14 10.65 -16.02
C ALA A 133 -13.76 10.87 -15.38
N LEU A 134 -12.78 10.00 -15.71
CA LEU A 134 -11.43 10.03 -15.13
C LEU A 134 -10.32 9.94 -16.22
N PRO A 135 -10.32 10.84 -17.24
CA PRO A 135 -9.41 10.73 -18.38
C PRO A 135 -7.94 10.86 -18.00
N ASP A 136 -7.59 11.72 -17.04
CA ASP A 136 -6.20 11.91 -16.59
C ASP A 136 -5.62 10.62 -15.99
N VAL A 137 -6.43 9.90 -15.18
CA VAL A 137 -6.06 8.60 -14.60
C VAL A 137 -5.91 7.55 -15.69
N TYR A 138 -6.82 7.55 -16.66
CA TYR A 138 -6.80 6.60 -17.78
C TYR A 138 -5.50 6.74 -18.60
N SER A 139 -5.16 7.96 -19.03
CA SER A 139 -3.91 8.21 -19.77
C SER A 139 -2.64 7.96 -18.94
N GLN A 140 -2.65 8.28 -17.63
CA GLN A 140 -1.51 7.99 -16.75
C GLN A 140 -1.28 6.46 -16.60
N ALA A 141 -2.36 5.67 -16.52
CA ALA A 141 -2.28 4.22 -16.47
C ALA A 141 -1.73 3.62 -17.78
N GLU A 142 -2.18 4.11 -18.95
CA GLU A 142 -1.62 3.72 -20.25
C GLU A 142 -0.11 4.03 -20.34
N GLU A 143 0.31 5.24 -19.94
CA GLU A 143 1.73 5.64 -19.93
C GLU A 143 2.56 4.72 -19.02
N TYR A 144 2.08 4.46 -17.80
CA TYR A 144 2.77 3.58 -16.85
C TYR A 144 2.85 2.14 -17.37
N MET A 145 1.82 1.62 -18.04
CA MET A 145 1.90 0.31 -18.68
C MET A 145 2.90 0.28 -19.84
N ARG A 146 2.91 1.30 -20.72
CA ARG A 146 3.91 1.38 -21.82
C ARG A 146 5.35 1.36 -21.27
N ILE A 147 5.62 2.14 -20.23
CA ILE A 147 6.93 2.18 -19.54
C ILE A 147 7.27 0.81 -18.92
N GLY A 148 6.32 0.15 -18.26
CA GLY A 148 6.53 -1.17 -17.65
C GLY A 148 6.76 -2.28 -18.66
N TYR A 149 6.07 -2.24 -19.81
CA TYR A 149 6.25 -3.18 -20.91
C TYR A 149 7.66 -3.05 -21.54
N GLU A 150 8.07 -1.83 -21.92
CA GLU A 150 9.42 -1.56 -22.45
C GLU A 150 10.54 -1.92 -21.45
N ARG A 151 10.24 -1.84 -20.14
CA ARG A 151 11.16 -2.22 -19.07
C ARG A 151 11.25 -3.72 -18.86
N GLU A 152 10.12 -4.44 -18.88
CA GLU A 152 10.10 -5.89 -18.64
C GLU A 152 10.78 -6.67 -19.76
N LEU A 153 10.70 -6.18 -21.01
CA LEU A 153 11.43 -6.75 -22.15
C LEU A 153 12.96 -6.77 -21.94
N GLN A 154 13.50 -6.03 -20.98
CA GLN A 154 14.92 -6.06 -20.60
C GLN A 154 15.28 -7.23 -19.65
N TYR A 155 14.26 -7.86 -19.04
CA TYR A 155 14.37 -9.04 -18.18
C TYR A 155 13.95 -10.34 -18.88
N ARG A 156 13.63 -10.24 -20.19
CA ARG A 156 13.38 -11.38 -21.08
C ARG A 156 14.70 -12.02 -21.52
N LEU A 157 14.77 -13.34 -21.48
CA LEU A 157 15.88 -14.13 -21.99
C LEU A 157 15.70 -14.43 -23.49
N SER A 158 16.82 -14.79 -24.14
CA SER A 158 16.89 -15.17 -25.55
C SER A 158 16.06 -16.40 -25.96
N ASP A 159 15.53 -17.18 -24.99
CA ASP A 159 14.58 -18.27 -25.21
C ASP A 159 13.10 -17.87 -25.06
N GLY A 160 12.82 -16.60 -24.70
CA GLY A 160 11.48 -16.05 -24.51
C GLY A 160 10.94 -16.10 -23.09
N SER A 161 11.69 -16.65 -22.14
CA SER A 161 11.36 -16.64 -20.72
C SER A 161 11.69 -15.31 -20.03
N TYR A 162 11.24 -15.13 -18.79
CA TYR A 162 11.54 -13.96 -17.95
C TYR A 162 12.13 -14.40 -16.60
N SER A 163 13.09 -13.63 -16.09
CA SER A 163 13.66 -13.81 -14.74
C SER A 163 13.74 -12.46 -14.01
N ALA A 164 14.16 -12.44 -12.74
CA ALA A 164 14.20 -11.19 -11.99
C ALA A 164 15.25 -10.21 -12.57
N PHE A 165 16.42 -10.71 -12.99
CA PHE A 165 17.54 -9.90 -13.47
C PHE A 165 17.95 -10.20 -14.93
N GLY A 166 17.07 -10.86 -15.69
CA GLY A 166 17.26 -11.25 -17.08
C GLY A 166 18.37 -12.29 -17.27
N GLU A 167 19.11 -12.18 -18.38
CA GLU A 167 20.27 -13.04 -18.73
C GLU A 167 21.37 -13.13 -17.64
N ARG A 168 21.30 -12.33 -16.55
CA ARG A 168 22.16 -12.46 -15.37
C ARG A 168 21.85 -13.69 -14.51
N ASP A 169 20.60 -14.14 -14.48
CA ASP A 169 20.17 -15.29 -13.66
C ASP A 169 20.50 -16.63 -14.34
N GLY A 170 20.73 -16.63 -15.66
CA GLY A 170 21.10 -17.80 -16.45
C GLY A 170 19.95 -18.80 -16.73
N GLU A 171 18.82 -18.69 -16.03
CA GLU A 171 17.58 -19.41 -16.33
C GLU A 171 16.32 -18.55 -16.08
N GLY A 172 15.27 -18.80 -16.87
CA GLY A 172 13.96 -18.18 -16.69
C GLY A 172 13.15 -18.75 -15.53
N SER A 173 12.41 -17.89 -14.84
CA SER A 173 11.47 -18.28 -13.78
C SER A 173 10.14 -18.73 -14.39
N THR A 174 9.73 -19.97 -14.16
CA THR A 174 8.45 -20.50 -14.69
C THR A 174 7.27 -19.67 -14.20
N TRP A 175 7.33 -19.19 -12.95
CA TRP A 175 6.25 -18.39 -12.35
C TRP A 175 6.21 -16.96 -12.90
N LEU A 176 7.35 -16.25 -12.95
CA LEU A 176 7.39 -14.89 -13.49
C LEU A 176 7.01 -14.89 -14.97
N THR A 177 7.53 -15.83 -15.75
CA THR A 177 7.18 -15.97 -17.18
C THR A 177 5.66 -16.16 -17.38
N ALA A 178 4.99 -16.94 -16.53
CA ALA A 178 3.54 -17.10 -16.57
C ALA A 178 2.79 -15.85 -16.10
N PHE A 179 3.29 -15.13 -15.08
CA PHE A 179 2.69 -13.89 -14.59
C PHE A 179 2.81 -12.74 -15.60
N VAL A 180 3.96 -12.62 -16.27
CA VAL A 180 4.20 -11.69 -17.39
C VAL A 180 3.26 -12.03 -18.54
N LEU A 181 3.19 -13.28 -18.99
CA LEU A 181 2.29 -13.69 -20.08
C LEU A 181 0.81 -13.39 -19.77
N LYS A 182 0.33 -13.71 -18.56
CA LYS A 182 -1.03 -13.36 -18.10
C LYS A 182 -1.26 -11.85 -18.15
N SER A 183 -0.33 -11.08 -17.57
CA SER A 183 -0.47 -9.63 -17.42
C SER A 183 -0.41 -8.92 -18.78
N PHE A 184 0.48 -9.33 -19.69
CA PHE A 184 0.57 -8.76 -21.04
C PHE A 184 -0.64 -9.13 -21.90
N ALA A 185 -1.16 -10.36 -21.78
CA ALA A 185 -2.39 -10.73 -22.47
C ALA A 185 -3.58 -9.84 -22.05
N LEU A 186 -3.71 -9.52 -20.76
CA LEU A 186 -4.73 -8.59 -20.26
C LEU A 186 -4.45 -7.13 -20.67
N ALA A 187 -3.19 -6.69 -20.62
CA ALA A 187 -2.81 -5.34 -21.04
C ALA A 187 -3.00 -5.09 -22.55
N SER A 188 -3.05 -6.14 -23.38
CA SER A 188 -3.25 -6.04 -24.83
C SER A 188 -4.63 -5.54 -25.26
N GLU A 189 -5.59 -5.43 -24.32
CA GLU A 189 -6.86 -4.71 -24.55
C GLU A 189 -6.66 -3.17 -24.57
N PHE A 190 -5.55 -2.65 -24.01
CA PHE A 190 -5.33 -1.22 -23.78
C PHE A 190 -4.04 -0.65 -24.39
N ILE A 191 -2.98 -1.46 -24.54
CA ILE A 191 -1.69 -1.03 -25.10
C ILE A 191 -1.18 -1.98 -26.18
N ASP A 192 -0.46 -1.43 -27.16
CA ASP A 192 0.17 -2.19 -28.25
C ASP A 192 1.24 -3.16 -27.71
N ILE A 193 0.95 -4.47 -27.73
CA ILE A 193 1.84 -5.55 -27.30
C ILE A 193 2.08 -6.53 -28.46
N ASP A 194 3.32 -7.00 -28.62
CA ASP A 194 3.66 -7.87 -29.75
C ASP A 194 3.11 -9.30 -29.55
N ASN A 195 2.17 -9.67 -30.41
CA ASN A 195 1.56 -11.00 -30.44
C ASN A 195 2.56 -12.12 -30.78
N ASN A 196 3.67 -11.83 -31.45
CA ASN A 196 4.77 -12.77 -31.64
C ASN A 196 5.46 -13.07 -30.30
N ASP A 197 5.68 -12.04 -29.47
CA ASP A 197 6.36 -12.21 -28.20
C ASP A 197 5.52 -12.97 -27.18
N LEU A 198 4.21 -12.70 -27.13
CA LEU A 198 3.25 -13.53 -26.39
C LEU A 198 3.29 -15.00 -26.83
N GLN A 199 3.41 -15.28 -28.14
CA GLN A 199 3.48 -16.64 -28.67
C GLN A 199 4.79 -17.33 -28.29
N VAL A 200 5.94 -16.67 -28.45
CA VAL A 200 7.25 -17.25 -28.06
C VAL A 200 7.30 -17.55 -26.55
N THR A 201 6.82 -16.63 -25.71
CA THR A 201 6.76 -16.83 -24.25
C THR A 201 5.78 -17.94 -23.85
N ARG A 202 4.62 -18.06 -24.51
CA ARG A 202 3.69 -19.19 -24.33
C ARG A 202 4.32 -20.52 -24.74
N ASP A 203 5.00 -20.55 -25.89
CA ASP A 203 5.55 -21.79 -26.46
C ASP A 203 6.76 -22.28 -25.66
N TRP A 204 7.49 -21.38 -25.01
CA TRP A 204 8.47 -21.74 -23.96
C TRP A 204 7.79 -22.34 -22.72
N LEU A 205 6.71 -21.73 -22.20
CA LEU A 205 5.99 -22.22 -21.02
C LEU A 205 5.37 -23.61 -21.22
N VAL A 206 4.87 -23.90 -22.41
CA VAL A 206 4.25 -25.20 -22.78
C VAL A 206 5.29 -26.19 -23.35
N SER A 207 6.59 -25.82 -23.39
CA SER A 207 7.65 -26.72 -23.85
C SER A 207 7.86 -27.90 -22.89
N SER A 208 8.37 -29.02 -23.41
CA SER A 208 8.72 -30.18 -22.59
C SER A 208 9.94 -29.98 -21.67
N THR A 209 10.53 -28.79 -21.65
CA THR A 209 11.56 -28.40 -20.68
C THR A 209 10.98 -27.79 -19.39
N THR A 210 9.73 -27.32 -19.47
CA THR A 210 9.02 -26.56 -18.43
C THR A 210 7.74 -27.28 -17.98
N GLN A 211 7.04 -27.97 -18.89
CA GLN A 211 5.92 -28.85 -18.57
C GLN A 211 6.31 -30.33 -18.72
N ASN A 212 5.91 -31.18 -17.78
CA ASN A 212 6.09 -32.63 -17.87
C ASN A 212 4.99 -33.25 -18.75
N GLU A 213 5.38 -33.87 -19.87
CA GLU A 213 4.45 -34.40 -20.89
C GLU A 213 3.50 -35.48 -20.36
N ASP A 214 3.94 -36.35 -19.44
CA ASP A 214 3.14 -37.46 -18.89
C ASP A 214 2.07 -37.03 -17.88
N THR A 215 2.30 -35.92 -17.16
CA THR A 215 1.46 -35.48 -16.02
C THR A 215 0.81 -34.12 -16.21
N GLY A 216 1.23 -33.34 -17.22
CA GLY A 216 0.80 -31.95 -17.43
C GLY A 216 1.30 -30.96 -16.36
N CYS A 217 2.07 -31.42 -15.37
CA CYS A 217 2.56 -30.57 -14.29
C CYS A 217 3.73 -29.68 -14.75
N PHE A 218 3.72 -28.40 -14.36
CA PHE A 218 4.82 -27.48 -14.62
C PHE A 218 5.93 -27.66 -13.59
N ASN A 219 7.17 -27.78 -14.06
CA ASN A 219 8.37 -27.76 -13.24
C ASN A 219 8.67 -26.31 -12.82
N GLN A 220 8.81 -26.05 -11.52
CA GLN A 220 9.30 -24.76 -11.05
C GLN A 220 10.81 -24.64 -11.37
N ARG A 221 11.14 -23.77 -12.31
CA ARG A 221 12.50 -23.25 -12.59
C ARG A 221 12.57 -21.78 -12.16
N GLY A 222 13.77 -21.28 -11.93
CA GLY A 222 14.03 -20.01 -11.28
C GLY A 222 13.66 -20.03 -9.79
N ARG A 223 14.17 -19.04 -9.05
CA ARG A 223 13.77 -18.81 -7.65
C ARG A 223 12.41 -18.10 -7.64
N VAL A 224 11.51 -18.53 -6.76
CA VAL A 224 10.17 -17.95 -6.53
C VAL A 224 9.91 -17.96 -5.03
N ILE A 225 9.18 -16.97 -4.53
CA ILE A 225 9.00 -16.67 -3.09
C ILE A 225 7.47 -16.62 -2.78
N HIS A 226 7.04 -16.89 -1.53
CA HIS A 226 5.64 -16.87 -0.98
C HIS A 226 4.68 -18.04 -1.30
N LYS A 227 4.03 -18.63 -0.26
CA LYS A 227 2.87 -19.57 -0.34
C LYS A 227 2.06 -19.73 0.99
N SER A 228 0.78 -20.15 0.86
CA SER A 228 -0.12 -20.83 1.84
C SER A 228 -0.59 -20.05 3.09
N MET A 229 -1.68 -20.41 3.81
CA MET A 229 -2.73 -21.46 3.62
C MET A 229 -2.83 -22.40 4.89
N GLN A 230 -3.93 -23.01 5.40
CA GLN A 230 -5.39 -23.10 5.13
C GLN A 230 -6.17 -23.66 6.36
N GLY A 231 -7.47 -23.44 6.72
CA GLY A 231 -8.64 -22.58 6.33
C GLY A 231 -9.87 -22.94 7.23
N LYS A 232 -10.96 -22.17 7.52
CA LYS A 232 -11.71 -20.99 6.97
C LYS A 232 -12.49 -21.20 5.65
N ARG A 233 -13.32 -20.21 5.24
CA ARG A 233 -13.89 -20.14 3.85
C ARG A 233 -13.44 -18.94 2.98
N TYR A 234 -12.58 -18.08 3.50
CA TYR A 234 -11.27 -17.84 2.85
C TYR A 234 -10.39 -19.07 3.14
N TRP A 235 -9.06 -19.07 3.04
CA TRP A 235 -8.30 -19.97 3.91
C TRP A 235 -7.31 -19.15 4.77
N VAL A 236 -6.82 -19.74 5.87
CA VAL A 236 -6.03 -19.09 6.94
C VAL A 236 -4.90 -20.01 7.33
N ARG A 237 -3.69 -19.52 7.56
CA ARG A 237 -2.55 -20.37 7.93
C ARG A 237 -2.83 -21.26 9.15
N ASP A 238 -2.53 -22.56 9.05
CA ASP A 238 -2.59 -23.51 10.18
C ASP A 238 -1.63 -23.07 11.32
N ASP A 239 -0.59 -22.30 10.98
CA ASP A 239 0.41 -21.70 11.86
C ASP A 239 0.22 -20.19 12.11
N ALA A 240 -0.94 -19.61 11.75
CA ALA A 240 -1.21 -18.17 11.91
C ALA A 240 -1.08 -17.69 13.37
N PRO A 241 -0.41 -16.56 13.64
CA PRO A 241 -0.32 -16.00 14.99
C PRO A 241 -1.70 -15.50 15.47
N PRO A 242 -2.08 -15.75 16.74
CA PRO A 242 -3.35 -15.27 17.27
C PRO A 242 -3.34 -13.75 17.40
N CYS A 243 -4.47 -13.11 17.11
CA CYS A 243 -4.64 -11.66 17.13
C CYS A 243 -4.51 -11.07 18.57
N ASP A 244 -3.27 -10.77 18.97
CA ASP A 244 -2.96 -9.79 20.01
C ASP A 244 -3.57 -8.44 19.58
N GLY A 245 -4.38 -7.82 20.44
CA GLY A 245 -5.20 -6.64 20.10
C GLY A 245 -4.43 -5.33 19.97
N SER A 246 -3.13 -5.38 19.65
CA SER A 246 -2.23 -4.23 19.59
C SER A 246 -2.05 -3.64 18.18
N GLU A 247 -1.88 -4.45 17.13
CA GLU A 247 -1.71 -3.95 15.75
C GLU A 247 -2.55 -4.75 14.72
N SER A 248 -3.45 -4.04 14.02
CA SER A 248 -4.14 -4.42 12.76
C SER A 248 -4.40 -5.92 12.47
N CYS A 249 -5.58 -6.43 12.84
CA CYS A 249 -6.07 -7.77 12.47
C CYS A 249 -6.47 -7.93 10.98
N ARG A 250 -5.64 -7.48 10.04
CA ARG A 250 -5.80 -7.75 8.60
C ARG A 250 -5.18 -9.12 8.29
N ALA A 251 -5.81 -9.87 7.41
CA ALA A 251 -5.34 -11.17 6.95
C ALA A 251 -4.02 -11.07 6.16
N ASP A 252 -3.23 -12.15 6.16
CA ASP A 252 -1.99 -12.22 5.39
C ASP A 252 -2.29 -12.15 3.87
N PRO A 253 -1.37 -11.62 3.04
CA PRO A 253 -1.57 -11.50 1.58
C PRO A 253 -1.98 -12.81 0.89
N ALA A 254 -1.44 -13.95 1.30
CA ALA A 254 -1.82 -15.25 0.75
C ALA A 254 -3.31 -15.60 1.03
N GLU A 255 -3.84 -15.15 2.16
CA GLU A 255 -5.25 -15.35 2.56
C GLU A 255 -6.19 -14.53 1.67
N ILE A 256 -5.77 -13.32 1.31
CA ILE A 256 -6.51 -12.42 0.41
C ILE A 256 -6.41 -12.91 -1.04
N GLU A 257 -5.21 -13.20 -1.55
CA GLU A 257 -4.97 -13.57 -2.96
C GLU A 257 -5.77 -14.82 -3.37
N MET A 258 -5.63 -15.91 -2.62
CA MET A 258 -6.30 -17.18 -2.97
C MET A 258 -7.81 -17.15 -2.69
N THR A 259 -8.28 -16.26 -1.82
CA THR A 259 -9.73 -16.00 -1.66
C THR A 259 -10.29 -15.16 -2.81
N ALA A 260 -9.50 -14.24 -3.36
CA ALA A 260 -9.86 -13.54 -4.58
C ALA A 260 -9.90 -14.49 -5.80
N TYR A 261 -9.00 -15.50 -5.88
CA TYR A 261 -9.15 -16.59 -6.84
C TYR A 261 -10.41 -17.45 -6.61
N ALA A 262 -10.80 -17.69 -5.36
CA ALA A 262 -12.07 -18.36 -5.05
C ALA A 262 -13.27 -17.51 -5.53
N LEU A 263 -13.26 -16.20 -5.29
CA LEU A 263 -14.28 -15.28 -5.81
C LEU A 263 -14.34 -15.35 -7.35
N LEU A 264 -13.22 -15.17 -8.06
CA LEU A 264 -13.15 -15.28 -9.52
C LEU A 264 -13.75 -16.60 -10.05
N THR A 265 -13.52 -17.70 -9.33
CA THR A 265 -14.08 -19.02 -9.68
C THR A 265 -15.61 -19.06 -9.52
N TYR A 266 -16.15 -18.46 -8.46
CA TYR A 266 -17.60 -18.30 -8.29
C TYR A 266 -18.21 -17.38 -9.35
N LEU A 267 -17.53 -16.29 -9.74
CA LEU A 267 -18.02 -15.39 -10.80
C LEU A 267 -18.14 -16.10 -12.15
N GLU A 268 -17.09 -16.83 -12.58
CA GLU A 268 -17.14 -17.57 -13.85
C GLU A 268 -18.20 -18.69 -13.80
N ALA A 269 -18.30 -19.42 -12.70
CA ALA A 269 -19.32 -20.45 -12.52
C ALA A 269 -20.75 -19.86 -12.47
N SER A 270 -20.93 -18.63 -11.99
CA SER A 270 -22.25 -17.97 -11.89
C SER A 270 -22.92 -17.74 -13.25
N ARG A 271 -22.14 -17.73 -14.34
CA ARG A 271 -22.64 -17.73 -15.72
C ARG A 271 -23.48 -18.97 -16.06
N SER A 272 -23.31 -20.06 -15.30
CA SER A 272 -24.09 -21.30 -15.42
C SER A 272 -25.07 -21.52 -14.27
N ASP A 273 -24.75 -21.06 -13.06
CA ASP A 273 -25.65 -21.09 -11.89
C ASP A 273 -25.69 -19.74 -11.15
N PRO A 274 -26.71 -18.90 -11.40
CA PRO A 274 -26.84 -17.58 -10.76
C PRO A 274 -26.90 -17.59 -9.22
N GLN A 275 -27.17 -18.72 -8.56
CA GLN A 275 -27.12 -18.79 -7.08
C GLN A 275 -25.69 -18.56 -6.56
N LEU A 276 -24.66 -18.93 -7.33
CA LEU A 276 -23.26 -18.72 -6.96
C LEU A 276 -22.89 -17.24 -6.88
N LEU A 277 -23.63 -16.34 -7.54
CA LEU A 277 -23.42 -14.89 -7.42
C LEU A 277 -23.92 -14.34 -6.07
N LEU A 278 -24.92 -14.99 -5.46
CA LEU A 278 -25.40 -14.69 -4.11
C LEU A 278 -24.43 -15.23 -3.05
N ASP A 279 -23.96 -16.47 -3.20
CA ASP A 279 -22.92 -17.04 -2.33
C ASP A 279 -21.61 -16.22 -2.38
N ALA A 280 -21.24 -15.70 -3.56
CA ALA A 280 -20.08 -14.85 -3.75
C ALA A 280 -20.12 -13.56 -2.90
N ARG A 281 -21.30 -13.08 -2.52
CA ARG A 281 -21.47 -11.89 -1.66
C ARG A 281 -20.73 -12.05 -0.33
N LEU A 282 -20.71 -13.25 0.26
CA LEU A 282 -20.02 -13.52 1.52
C LEU A 282 -18.48 -13.48 1.36
N ILE A 283 -17.97 -13.80 0.17
CA ILE A 283 -16.54 -13.69 -0.16
C ILE A 283 -16.17 -12.21 -0.36
N VAL A 284 -17.06 -11.43 -0.99
CA VAL A 284 -16.92 -9.99 -1.22
C VAL A 284 -17.02 -9.19 0.08
N GLU A 285 -17.93 -9.54 0.99
CA GLU A 285 -18.01 -8.96 2.33
C GLU A 285 -16.67 -9.11 3.05
N TRP A 286 -16.13 -10.34 3.14
CA TRP A 286 -14.85 -10.58 3.79
C TRP A 286 -13.65 -9.91 3.10
N LEU A 287 -13.58 -9.94 1.75
CA LEU A 287 -12.52 -9.24 1.02
C LEU A 287 -12.57 -7.73 1.28
N ASN A 288 -13.75 -7.13 1.48
CA ASN A 288 -13.83 -5.73 1.86
C ASN A 288 -13.40 -5.47 3.31
N GLU A 289 -13.67 -6.38 4.25
CA GLU A 289 -13.16 -6.30 5.64
C GLU A 289 -11.62 -6.24 5.72
N GLN A 290 -10.90 -6.84 4.75
CA GLN A 290 -9.43 -6.88 4.76
C GLN A 290 -8.74 -5.67 4.14
N ARG A 291 -9.50 -4.73 3.56
CA ARG A 291 -8.93 -3.59 2.82
C ARG A 291 -8.45 -2.47 3.74
N ASN A 292 -7.49 -1.69 3.23
CA ASN A 292 -7.08 -0.44 3.84
C ASN A 292 -8.01 0.72 3.45
N SER A 293 -7.91 1.86 4.14
CA SER A 293 -8.76 3.03 3.87
C SER A 293 -8.64 3.58 2.44
N HIS A 294 -7.51 3.30 1.77
CA HIS A 294 -7.21 3.69 0.39
C HIS A 294 -7.65 2.61 -0.62
N GLY A 295 -8.38 1.59 -0.19
CA GLY A 295 -8.96 0.55 -1.04
C GLY A 295 -8.03 -0.55 -1.52
N GLY A 296 -6.74 -0.51 -1.16
CA GLY A 296 -5.78 -1.61 -1.40
C GLY A 296 -5.82 -2.68 -0.30
N PHE A 297 -4.93 -3.66 -0.41
CA PHE A 297 -4.75 -4.74 0.57
C PHE A 297 -3.33 -4.68 1.19
N THR A 298 -2.76 -5.80 1.64
CA THR A 298 -1.56 -5.84 2.49
C THR A 298 -0.26 -5.90 1.69
N SER A 299 -0.22 -6.60 0.55
CA SER A 299 0.90 -6.57 -0.40
C SER A 299 0.46 -6.01 -1.78
N THR A 300 1.12 -6.40 -2.87
CA THR A 300 0.70 -6.03 -4.23
C THR A 300 0.01 -7.15 -5.01
N GLN A 301 0.33 -8.44 -4.79
CA GLN A 301 -0.29 -9.54 -5.56
C GLN A 301 -1.72 -9.82 -5.10
N ASP A 302 -1.93 -9.86 -3.79
CA ASP A 302 -3.23 -9.87 -3.13
C ASP A 302 -4.08 -8.65 -3.51
N THR A 303 -3.48 -7.45 -3.55
CA THR A 303 -4.16 -6.24 -4.06
C THR A 303 -4.57 -6.41 -5.52
N VAL A 304 -3.69 -6.92 -6.37
CA VAL A 304 -3.95 -7.14 -7.80
C VAL A 304 -5.11 -8.11 -8.03
N ILE A 305 -5.08 -9.31 -7.44
CA ILE A 305 -6.13 -10.32 -7.66
C ILE A 305 -7.42 -9.95 -6.91
N GLY A 306 -7.31 -9.37 -5.71
CA GLY A 306 -8.43 -8.86 -4.92
C GLY A 306 -9.22 -7.78 -5.67
N LEU A 307 -8.54 -6.81 -6.28
CA LEU A 307 -9.20 -5.78 -7.08
C LEU A 307 -9.75 -6.32 -8.41
N GLN A 308 -9.07 -7.27 -9.08
CA GLN A 308 -9.62 -7.97 -10.24
C GLN A 308 -10.96 -8.65 -9.89
N ALA A 309 -11.01 -9.36 -8.75
CA ALA A 309 -12.18 -10.11 -8.32
C ALA A 309 -13.33 -9.19 -7.88
N LEU A 310 -13.03 -8.10 -7.17
CA LEU A 310 -14.02 -7.09 -6.78
C LEU A 310 -14.57 -6.30 -7.98
N ALA A 311 -13.76 -6.03 -9.01
CA ALA A 311 -14.20 -5.36 -10.23
C ALA A 311 -15.21 -6.23 -11.02
N LEU A 312 -14.88 -7.51 -11.23
CA LEU A 312 -15.75 -8.44 -11.95
C LEU A 312 -17.03 -8.78 -11.16
N TYR A 313 -16.98 -8.78 -9.83
CA TYR A 313 -18.21 -8.88 -9.03
C TYR A 313 -19.06 -7.61 -9.16
N ALA A 314 -18.43 -6.43 -9.16
CA ALA A 314 -19.14 -5.17 -9.30
C ALA A 314 -19.88 -5.05 -10.64
N GLU A 315 -19.24 -5.47 -11.75
CA GLU A 315 -19.87 -5.55 -13.09
C GLU A 315 -21.14 -6.42 -13.09
N LEU A 316 -21.17 -7.52 -12.33
CA LEU A 316 -22.27 -8.47 -12.30
C LEU A 316 -23.41 -8.11 -11.31
N VAL A 317 -23.17 -7.17 -10.38
CA VAL A 317 -24.09 -6.90 -9.25
C VAL A 317 -24.50 -5.44 -9.12
N TYR A 318 -23.68 -4.48 -9.53
CA TYR A 318 -23.98 -3.04 -9.45
C TYR A 318 -24.38 -2.46 -10.82
N GLY A 319 -25.60 -2.79 -11.24
CA GLY A 319 -26.25 -2.23 -12.43
C GLY A 319 -27.19 -1.05 -12.16
N ASP A 320 -28.00 -0.71 -13.17
CA ASP A 320 -29.07 0.29 -13.08
C ASP A 320 -30.13 -0.08 -12.04
N GLY A 321 -30.63 0.91 -11.28
CA GLY A 321 -31.74 0.75 -10.33
C GLY A 321 -31.38 0.97 -8.85
N LYS A 322 -30.18 1.46 -8.54
CA LYS A 322 -29.79 1.78 -7.16
C LYS A 322 -30.46 3.07 -6.69
N ASP A 323 -31.06 3.03 -5.51
CA ASP A 323 -31.64 4.15 -4.77
C ASP A 323 -31.63 3.82 -3.26
N VAL A 324 -30.59 4.25 -2.53
CA VAL A 324 -30.35 3.93 -1.11
C VAL A 324 -30.06 5.20 -0.31
N SER A 325 -30.83 5.42 0.75
CA SER A 325 -30.57 6.47 1.75
C SER A 325 -29.89 5.89 2.99
N VAL A 326 -28.95 6.64 3.58
CA VAL A 326 -28.18 6.22 4.77
C VAL A 326 -28.09 7.35 5.78
N ASP A 327 -28.31 7.03 7.06
CA ASP A 327 -28.22 7.93 8.21
C ASP A 327 -27.17 7.48 9.23
N ILE A 328 -26.56 8.45 9.92
CA ILE A 328 -25.54 8.21 10.96
C ILE A 328 -26.00 8.82 12.30
N SER A 329 -26.24 7.95 13.28
CA SER A 329 -26.60 8.34 14.65
C SER A 329 -25.69 7.71 15.70
N THR A 330 -25.79 8.16 16.94
CA THR A 330 -25.03 7.63 18.08
C THR A 330 -25.97 7.25 19.23
N THR A 331 -25.39 6.77 20.33
CA THR A 331 -26.10 6.59 21.59
C THR A 331 -26.55 7.89 22.24
N GLU A 332 -25.97 9.05 21.88
CA GLU A 332 -26.21 10.34 22.54
C GLU A 332 -27.03 11.33 21.68
N GLY A 333 -27.10 11.12 20.37
CA GLY A 333 -27.94 11.89 19.45
C GLY A 333 -27.67 11.55 17.97
N ASN A 334 -28.40 12.21 17.06
CA ASN A 334 -28.09 12.16 15.64
C ASN A 334 -26.79 12.93 15.40
N LEU A 335 -25.79 12.30 14.76
CA LEU A 335 -24.61 13.02 14.27
C LEU A 335 -24.96 13.76 12.99
N GLN A 336 -25.67 13.07 12.09
CA GLN A 336 -26.03 13.60 10.78
C GLN A 336 -27.28 12.90 10.25
N GLU A 337 -28.34 13.69 10.01
CA GLU A 337 -29.52 13.30 9.23
C GLU A 337 -29.21 13.51 7.73
N GLU A 338 -29.72 12.64 6.86
CA GLU A 338 -29.38 12.56 5.43
C GLU A 338 -27.87 12.42 5.18
N ALA A 339 -27.20 11.48 5.85
CA ALA A 339 -25.75 11.31 5.75
C ALA A 339 -25.29 10.97 4.32
N CYS A 340 -26.04 10.18 3.55
CA CYS A 340 -25.95 10.21 2.08
C CYS A 340 -27.19 9.62 1.40
N HIS A 341 -27.44 10.05 0.17
CA HIS A 341 -28.43 9.48 -0.73
C HIS A 341 -27.73 9.03 -2.02
N VAL A 342 -27.75 7.71 -2.28
CA VAL A 342 -26.89 7.03 -3.25
C VAL A 342 -27.74 6.37 -4.32
N THR A 343 -27.53 6.81 -5.56
CA THR A 343 -28.27 6.43 -6.76
C THR A 343 -27.31 5.85 -7.81
N SER A 344 -27.84 5.25 -8.88
CA SER A 344 -27.02 4.85 -10.05
C SER A 344 -26.28 6.01 -10.77
N GLN A 345 -26.48 7.28 -10.40
CA GLN A 345 -25.73 8.42 -10.97
C GLN A 345 -24.55 8.90 -10.10
N ASN A 346 -24.49 8.49 -8.83
CA ASN A 346 -23.49 8.94 -7.87
C ASN A 346 -22.97 7.79 -6.98
N ASP A 347 -23.11 6.53 -7.40
CA ASP A 347 -22.66 5.35 -6.65
C ASP A 347 -21.13 5.29 -6.46
N LEU A 348 -20.38 6.00 -7.31
CA LEU A 348 -18.93 6.17 -7.25
C LEU A 348 -18.48 7.25 -6.24
N VAL A 349 -19.39 8.13 -5.81
CA VAL A 349 -19.06 9.22 -4.91
C VAL A 349 -18.81 8.64 -3.52
N MET A 350 -17.60 8.86 -3.01
CA MET A 350 -17.33 8.67 -1.59
C MET A 350 -17.81 9.88 -0.81
N TYR A 351 -18.77 9.64 0.08
CA TYR A 351 -19.17 10.56 1.13
C TYR A 351 -18.24 10.34 2.32
N GLU A 352 -17.44 11.34 2.69
CA GLU A 352 -16.49 11.26 3.81
C GLU A 352 -16.85 12.28 4.91
N TYR A 353 -16.89 11.81 6.15
CA TYR A 353 -17.26 12.60 7.33
C TYR A 353 -16.25 12.44 8.46
N GLU A 354 -15.51 13.51 8.76
CA GLU A 354 -14.63 13.61 9.93
C GLU A 354 -15.46 13.70 11.23
N ILE A 355 -15.22 12.78 12.17
CA ILE A 355 -15.81 12.81 13.51
C ILE A 355 -14.76 13.36 14.48
N HIS A 356 -14.95 14.60 14.95
CA HIS A 356 -14.01 15.28 15.84
C HIS A 356 -13.89 14.63 17.24
N GLU A 357 -14.96 14.03 17.75
CA GLU A 357 -14.96 13.27 19.01
C GLU A 357 -15.59 11.90 18.75
N CYS A 358 -14.76 10.84 18.70
CA CYS A 358 -15.23 9.50 18.34
C CYS A 358 -16.20 8.92 19.39
N PRO A 359 -17.45 8.58 19.02
CA PRO A 359 -18.37 7.91 19.93
C PRO A 359 -17.98 6.44 20.07
N ASN A 360 -18.06 5.86 21.28
CA ASN A 360 -17.73 4.45 21.52
C ASN A 360 -18.52 3.48 20.60
N ASN A 361 -19.73 3.86 20.17
CA ASN A 361 -20.55 3.08 19.26
C ASN A 361 -21.34 3.99 18.31
N LEU A 362 -21.22 3.73 17.01
CA LEU A 362 -21.89 4.44 15.93
C LEU A 362 -23.00 3.55 15.34
N ARG A 363 -24.19 4.13 15.13
CA ARG A 363 -25.33 3.44 14.53
C ARG A 363 -25.51 3.89 13.08
N VAL A 364 -25.53 2.93 12.17
CA VAL A 364 -25.90 3.15 10.77
C VAL A 364 -27.31 2.65 10.56
N PHE A 365 -28.14 3.46 9.92
CA PHE A 365 -29.46 3.09 9.41
C PHE A 365 -29.43 3.26 7.88
N ALA A 366 -30.06 2.36 7.13
CA ALA A 366 -30.23 2.51 5.69
C ALA A 366 -31.52 1.85 5.20
N GLU A 367 -32.10 2.47 4.17
CA GLU A 367 -33.36 2.09 3.51
C GLU A 367 -33.23 2.24 1.98
N GLY A 368 -34.04 1.52 1.21
CA GLY A 368 -34.07 1.59 -0.26
C GLY A 368 -33.50 0.36 -1.00
N GLU A 369 -33.34 0.49 -2.32
CA GLU A 369 -33.01 -0.61 -3.24
C GLU A 369 -31.54 -0.59 -3.68
N GLY A 370 -30.84 -1.70 -3.45
CA GLY A 370 -29.43 -1.92 -3.79
C GLY A 370 -28.56 -2.19 -2.55
N CYS A 371 -27.25 -2.00 -2.72
CA CYS A 371 -26.30 -2.03 -1.60
C CYS A 371 -25.31 -0.85 -1.67
N VAL A 372 -24.80 -0.47 -0.50
CA VAL A 372 -23.70 0.48 -0.30
C VAL A 372 -22.58 -0.18 0.51
N LEU A 373 -21.33 0.22 0.28
CA LEU A 373 -20.20 -0.09 1.13
C LEU A 373 -20.05 1.01 2.19
N PHE A 374 -20.18 0.63 3.45
CA PHE A 374 -19.96 1.49 4.60
C PHE A 374 -18.59 1.15 5.23
N GLN A 375 -17.82 2.17 5.57
CA GLN A 375 -16.48 2.03 6.12
C GLN A 375 -16.23 3.05 7.23
N THR A 376 -15.60 2.60 8.31
CA THR A 376 -15.04 3.45 9.37
C THR A 376 -13.53 3.34 9.34
N VAL A 377 -12.86 4.48 9.48
CA VAL A 377 -11.40 4.56 9.57
C VAL A 377 -11.08 5.28 10.87
N MET A 378 -10.43 4.58 11.79
CA MET A 378 -9.86 5.16 13.00
C MET A 378 -8.36 5.32 12.78
N GLN A 379 -7.80 6.49 13.07
CA GLN A 379 -6.36 6.74 13.05
C GLN A 379 -5.95 7.17 14.46
N PHE A 380 -4.85 6.60 14.97
CA PHE A 380 -4.36 6.91 16.31
C PHE A 380 -2.88 6.56 16.44
N ASN A 381 -2.16 7.27 17.30
CA ASN A 381 -0.78 6.89 17.59
C ASN A 381 -0.72 6.02 18.85
N LEU A 382 -0.10 4.85 18.72
CA LEU A 382 0.29 4.03 19.86
C LEU A 382 1.62 4.50 20.41
N GLN A 383 1.72 4.54 21.74
CA GLN A 383 3.03 4.56 22.37
C GLN A 383 3.72 3.24 22.06
N VAL A 384 4.94 3.29 21.52
CA VAL A 384 5.71 2.11 21.09
C VAL A 384 6.17 1.31 22.31
N LEU A 385 5.24 0.52 22.85
CA LEU A 385 5.53 -0.57 23.74
C LEU A 385 6.34 -1.62 22.96
N ARG A 386 7.26 -2.30 23.65
CA ARG A 386 8.05 -3.37 23.03
C ARG A 386 7.08 -4.49 22.63
N LEU A 387 6.98 -4.78 21.33
CA LEU A 387 6.15 -5.87 20.82
C LEU A 387 6.47 -7.17 21.57
N SER A 388 5.41 -7.92 21.91
CA SER A 388 5.46 -9.18 22.66
C SER A 388 6.36 -10.23 22.00
N VAL A 389 6.48 -10.17 20.67
CA VAL A 389 7.31 -11.00 19.82
C VAL A 389 8.27 -10.09 19.05
N GLN A 390 9.54 -10.48 18.93
CA GLN A 390 10.52 -9.86 18.05
C GLN A 390 10.96 -10.90 17.02
N TYR A 391 10.76 -10.61 15.74
CA TYR A 391 11.18 -11.45 14.63
C TYR A 391 12.61 -11.13 14.16
N PHE A 392 13.11 -9.94 14.51
CA PHE A 392 14.47 -9.50 14.19
C PHE A 392 15.21 -9.06 15.47
N ASP A 393 16.51 -9.38 15.59
CA ASP A 393 17.39 -8.63 16.48
C ASP A 393 17.93 -7.42 15.72
N VAL A 394 17.47 -6.23 16.08
CA VAL A 394 17.84 -4.96 15.46
C VAL A 394 18.75 -4.21 16.42
N GLN A 395 20.06 -4.22 16.19
CA GLN A 395 21.04 -3.49 16.98
C GLN A 395 21.37 -2.16 16.29
N VAL A 396 21.45 -1.07 17.06
CA VAL A 396 21.66 0.28 16.54
C VAL A 396 22.76 0.97 17.34
N GLY A 397 23.80 1.44 16.64
CA GLY A 397 24.86 2.28 17.17
C GLY A 397 24.79 3.69 16.59
N VAL A 398 25.21 4.68 17.37
CA VAL A 398 25.37 6.07 16.91
C VAL A 398 26.78 6.53 17.26
N ARG A 399 27.50 7.09 16.29
CA ARG A 399 28.87 7.59 16.45
C ARG A 399 29.04 8.95 15.77
N ASP A 400 29.77 9.87 16.38
CA ASP A 400 30.10 11.15 15.76
C ASP A 400 30.87 10.96 14.44
N TYR A 401 30.53 11.73 13.40
CA TYR A 401 31.27 11.71 12.14
C TYR A 401 32.67 12.34 12.30
N THR A 402 32.80 13.32 13.21
CA THR A 402 34.11 13.76 13.74
C THR A 402 34.03 13.97 15.26
N PRO A 403 34.96 13.43 16.06
CA PRO A 403 34.92 13.57 17.51
C PRO A 403 34.90 15.02 17.97
N GLY A 404 33.88 15.39 18.77
CA GLY A 404 33.75 16.73 19.35
C GLY A 404 33.06 17.78 18.46
N GLN A 405 32.37 17.38 17.39
CA GLN A 405 31.38 18.24 16.73
C GLN A 405 30.01 18.16 17.41
N ASP A 406 29.19 19.19 17.21
CA ASP A 406 27.85 19.35 17.80
C ASP A 406 26.78 18.50 17.07
N CYS A 407 26.98 17.17 17.07
CA CYS A 407 26.13 16.15 16.43
C CYS A 407 25.70 16.49 14.98
N SER A 408 26.50 17.29 14.27
CA SER A 408 26.10 17.93 13.01
C SER A 408 26.16 16.96 11.82
N ARG A 409 27.00 15.94 11.94
CA ARG A 409 27.00 14.71 11.14
C ARG A 409 27.26 13.54 12.07
N VAL A 410 26.54 12.43 11.91
CA VAL A 410 26.73 11.20 12.67
C VAL A 410 26.64 9.97 11.78
N TYR A 411 27.36 8.91 12.13
CA TYR A 411 27.16 7.57 11.62
C TYR A 411 26.06 6.89 12.45
N LEU A 412 25.06 6.35 11.76
CA LEU A 412 24.05 5.45 12.29
C LEU A 412 24.42 4.04 11.82
N ASP A 413 24.97 3.23 12.73
CA ASP A 413 25.31 1.84 12.49
C ASP A 413 24.07 0.98 12.75
N ILE A 414 23.68 0.16 11.77
CA ILE A 414 22.49 -0.71 11.85
C ILE A 414 22.94 -2.14 11.59
N THR A 415 22.67 -3.03 12.55
CA THR A 415 22.92 -4.47 12.43
C THR A 415 21.60 -5.21 12.64
N ILE A 416 21.25 -6.11 11.73
CA ILE A 416 19.99 -6.85 11.72
C ILE A 416 20.27 -8.34 11.51
N SER A 417 19.68 -9.19 12.33
CA SER A 417 19.52 -10.62 12.05
C SER A 417 18.07 -11.06 12.26
N TYR A 418 17.66 -12.10 11.54
CA TYR A 418 16.35 -12.72 11.68
C TYR A 418 16.41 -13.82 12.76
N ILE A 419 15.53 -13.73 13.76
CA ILE A 419 15.57 -14.55 14.98
C ILE A 419 14.34 -15.44 15.16
N ASP A 420 13.50 -15.60 14.13
CA ASP A 420 12.37 -16.53 14.15
C ASP A 420 12.82 -17.98 14.47
N SER A 421 11.91 -18.72 15.09
CA SER A 421 12.04 -20.12 15.47
C SER A 421 11.53 -21.09 14.40
N ALA A 422 10.56 -20.68 13.56
CA ALA A 422 9.98 -21.54 12.53
C ALA A 422 10.81 -21.52 11.23
N ASN A 423 11.11 -20.32 10.73
CA ASN A 423 11.80 -20.11 9.45
C ASN A 423 13.31 -19.93 9.64
N ALA A 424 14.08 -20.04 8.56
CA ALA A 424 15.55 -19.87 8.58
C ALA A 424 16.05 -18.55 7.97
N PHE A 425 15.19 -17.91 7.18
CA PHE A 425 15.41 -16.65 6.47
C PHE A 425 14.06 -15.97 6.21
N THR A 426 14.06 -14.65 6.01
CA THR A 426 12.88 -13.93 5.52
C THR A 426 12.75 -14.03 4.00
N ASN A 427 11.63 -13.57 3.49
CA ASN A 427 11.50 -13.17 2.09
C ASN A 427 12.16 -11.79 1.88
N MET A 428 11.76 -11.02 0.85
CA MET A 428 12.20 -9.62 0.76
C MET A 428 11.79 -8.86 2.02
N ALA A 429 12.74 -8.19 2.65
CA ALA A 429 12.53 -7.44 3.87
C ALA A 429 12.82 -5.95 3.65
N VAL A 430 12.08 -5.09 4.35
CA VAL A 430 12.24 -3.63 4.28
C VAL A 430 12.71 -3.10 5.63
N VAL A 431 13.66 -2.16 5.57
CA VAL A 431 14.13 -1.38 6.72
C VAL A 431 13.73 0.07 6.49
N ASP A 432 12.69 0.50 7.19
CA ASP A 432 12.21 1.87 7.22
C ASP A 432 12.91 2.63 8.34
N VAL A 433 13.82 3.56 7.99
CA VAL A 433 14.48 4.43 8.96
C VAL A 433 13.76 5.77 9.00
N LYS A 434 12.90 6.02 10.00
CA LYS A 434 12.30 7.35 10.20
C LYS A 434 13.37 8.31 10.73
N MET A 435 13.48 9.49 10.15
CA MET A 435 14.47 10.50 10.58
C MET A 435 13.98 11.27 11.81
N VAL A 436 14.90 11.62 12.71
CA VAL A 436 14.63 12.63 13.76
C VAL A 436 14.51 14.02 13.13
N SER A 437 13.54 14.81 13.58
CA SER A 437 13.25 16.14 13.05
C SER A 437 14.50 17.03 12.98
N GLY A 438 14.81 17.54 11.79
CA GLY A 438 16.01 18.35 11.53
C GLY A 438 17.24 17.57 11.00
N TYR A 439 17.15 16.24 10.92
CA TYR A 439 18.15 15.38 10.26
C TYR A 439 17.65 14.83 8.91
N SER A 440 18.60 14.54 8.02
CA SER A 440 18.37 13.84 6.75
C SER A 440 19.53 12.87 6.47
N VAL A 441 19.33 11.89 5.57
CA VAL A 441 20.39 11.00 5.09
C VAL A 441 21.28 11.73 4.08
N ASP A 442 22.59 11.47 4.11
CA ASP A 442 23.56 11.86 3.07
C ASP A 442 23.75 10.68 2.09
N THR A 443 22.88 10.60 1.07
CA THR A 443 22.83 9.46 0.13
C THR A 443 24.11 9.28 -0.68
N HIS A 444 24.88 10.35 -0.92
CA HIS A 444 26.16 10.28 -1.59
C HIS A 444 27.22 9.50 -0.77
N GLU A 445 27.17 9.61 0.56
CA GLU A 445 28.02 8.78 1.44
C GLU A 445 27.59 7.30 1.40
N LEU A 446 26.28 7.02 1.28
CA LEU A 446 25.73 5.68 1.12
C LEU A 446 26.13 5.06 -0.23
N ASP A 447 25.97 5.76 -1.35
CA ASP A 447 26.36 5.27 -2.68
C ASP A 447 27.86 4.94 -2.73
N ARG A 448 28.70 5.76 -2.10
CA ARG A 448 30.14 5.49 -1.98
C ARG A 448 30.42 4.25 -1.11
N TYR A 449 29.66 4.04 -0.04
CA TYR A 449 29.77 2.84 0.81
C TYR A 449 29.37 1.58 0.05
N LEU A 450 28.23 1.59 -0.65
CA LEU A 450 27.77 0.45 -1.47
C LEU A 450 28.75 0.14 -2.62
N THR A 451 29.30 1.17 -3.27
CA THR A 451 30.35 1.02 -4.29
C THR A 451 31.60 0.36 -3.71
N TYR A 452 31.99 0.72 -2.48
CA TYR A 452 33.13 0.10 -1.79
C TYR A 452 32.85 -1.37 -1.42
N LEU A 453 31.66 -1.70 -0.91
CA LEU A 453 31.26 -3.08 -0.60
C LEU A 453 31.33 -3.99 -1.83
N HIS A 454 30.74 -3.54 -2.95
CA HIS A 454 30.81 -4.25 -4.23
C HIS A 454 32.25 -4.42 -4.72
N ALA A 455 33.11 -3.42 -4.54
CA ALA A 455 34.52 -3.48 -4.93
C ALA A 455 35.38 -4.46 -4.10
N ILE A 456 34.96 -4.79 -2.86
CA ILE A 456 35.60 -5.83 -2.04
C ILE A 456 34.91 -7.21 -2.16
N GLY A 457 33.88 -7.34 -3.00
CA GLY A 457 33.12 -8.58 -3.18
C GLY A 457 32.23 -8.94 -1.98
N HIS A 458 31.84 -7.96 -1.15
CA HIS A 458 30.92 -8.17 -0.04
C HIS A 458 29.52 -7.69 -0.44
N ASP A 459 28.61 -8.62 -0.66
CA ASP A 459 27.18 -8.32 -0.83
C ASP A 459 26.47 -8.33 0.53
N ILE A 460 25.61 -7.33 0.76
CA ILE A 460 24.76 -7.19 1.95
C ILE A 460 23.27 -7.43 1.62
N GLY A 461 22.95 -7.86 0.40
CA GLY A 461 21.59 -8.18 -0.03
C GLY A 461 20.70 -6.96 -0.31
N LEU A 462 21.22 -5.74 -0.22
CA LEU A 462 20.49 -4.50 -0.50
C LEU A 462 20.21 -4.38 -2.00
N MET A 463 18.95 -4.45 -2.40
CA MET A 463 18.51 -4.40 -3.79
C MET A 463 18.26 -2.97 -4.28
N ARG A 464 17.64 -2.13 -3.43
CA ARG A 464 17.38 -0.71 -3.70
C ARG A 464 17.10 0.06 -2.40
N TYR A 465 17.13 1.39 -2.47
CA TYR A 465 16.61 2.29 -1.45
C TYR A 465 15.77 3.40 -2.11
N ASP A 466 14.81 3.97 -1.39
CA ASP A 466 13.93 5.03 -1.91
C ASP A 466 14.52 6.43 -1.74
N HIS A 467 14.02 7.42 -2.51
CA HIS A 467 14.44 8.81 -2.36
C HIS A 467 13.98 9.36 -0.99
N PHE A 468 14.84 10.11 -0.31
CA PHE A 468 14.47 10.71 0.97
C PHE A 468 13.49 11.87 0.79
N GLU A 469 12.27 11.71 1.30
CA GLU A 469 11.26 12.76 1.38
C GLU A 469 10.95 13.13 2.83
N ASN A 470 10.77 14.42 3.11
CA ASN A 470 10.45 14.90 4.46
C ASN A 470 9.09 14.37 4.93
N GLY A 471 9.06 13.73 6.11
CA GLY A 471 7.88 13.10 6.71
C GLY A 471 7.77 11.60 6.43
N LYS A 472 8.39 11.10 5.35
CA LYS A 472 8.46 9.66 5.06
C LYS A 472 9.67 9.00 5.74
N PRO A 473 9.62 7.69 6.04
CA PRO A 473 10.83 6.94 6.36
C PRO A 473 11.77 6.86 5.15
N PHE A 474 13.05 6.65 5.41
CA PHE A 474 14.02 6.27 4.40
C PHE A 474 14.03 4.74 4.28
N SER A 475 13.37 4.21 3.25
CA SER A 475 13.15 2.77 3.05
C SER A 475 14.29 2.10 2.28
N LEU A 476 14.84 1.02 2.84
CA LEU A 476 15.85 0.16 2.23
C LEU A 476 15.31 -1.26 2.03
N TYR A 477 15.50 -1.84 0.84
CA TYR A 477 14.91 -3.12 0.45
C TYR A 477 15.98 -4.20 0.32
N PHE A 478 15.92 -5.21 1.18
CA PHE A 478 16.87 -6.32 1.26
C PHE A 478 16.26 -7.61 0.70
N ASN A 479 17.05 -8.42 0.02
CA ASN A 479 16.60 -9.68 -0.60
C ASN A 479 16.13 -10.72 0.42
N GLN A 480 16.79 -10.80 1.58
CA GLN A 480 16.45 -11.62 2.74
C GLN A 480 17.35 -11.26 3.94
N PHE A 481 16.84 -11.37 5.16
CA PHE A 481 17.67 -11.52 6.36
C PHE A 481 17.73 -13.00 6.77
N THR A 482 18.85 -13.41 7.37
CA THR A 482 19.04 -14.75 7.96
C THR A 482 19.46 -14.61 9.43
N ARG A 483 19.80 -15.73 10.08
CA ARG A 483 20.41 -15.71 11.42
C ARG A 483 21.83 -15.12 11.43
N ASP A 484 22.47 -14.96 10.27
CA ASP A 484 23.75 -14.28 10.13
C ASP A 484 23.51 -12.75 10.07
N PRO A 485 24.15 -11.95 10.95
CA PRO A 485 23.84 -10.52 11.08
C PRO A 485 24.40 -9.69 9.93
N ILE A 486 23.51 -9.08 9.16
CA ILE A 486 23.85 -8.08 8.13
C ILE A 486 24.06 -6.73 8.83
N SER A 487 25.13 -6.02 8.50
CA SER A 487 25.47 -4.73 9.09
C SER A 487 25.76 -3.68 8.02
N PHE A 488 25.14 -2.51 8.15
CA PHE A 488 25.32 -1.37 7.25
C PHE A 488 25.32 -0.05 8.02
N VAL A 489 25.76 1.03 7.37
CA VAL A 489 25.95 2.35 8.00
C VAL A 489 25.29 3.43 7.17
N LEU A 490 24.44 4.24 7.78
CA LEU A 490 23.90 5.46 7.19
C LEU A 490 24.65 6.68 7.76
N VAL A 491 24.94 7.67 6.91
CA VAL A 491 25.42 8.98 7.37
C VAL A 491 24.23 9.92 7.48
N LEU A 492 23.99 10.44 8.67
CA LEU A 492 22.98 11.45 8.92
C LEU A 492 23.63 12.83 9.01
N LYS A 493 23.03 13.83 8.37
CA LYS A 493 23.40 15.25 8.45
C LYS A 493 22.30 16.04 9.15
N LYS A 494 22.69 17.03 9.96
CA LYS A 494 21.78 17.94 10.67
C LYS A 494 21.56 19.17 9.79
N ASP A 495 20.39 19.26 9.15
CA ASP A 495 20.02 20.39 8.29
C ASP A 495 19.44 21.55 9.12
N ILE A 496 18.75 21.26 10.24
CA ILE A 496 18.12 22.28 11.11
C ILE A 496 18.32 21.91 12.60
N ASN A 497 18.64 22.90 13.43
CA ASN A 497 18.65 22.75 14.89
C ASN A 497 17.22 22.79 15.47
N VAL A 498 16.66 21.61 15.68
CA VAL A 498 15.43 21.40 16.47
C VAL A 498 15.79 21.23 17.95
N LYS A 499 14.96 21.75 18.86
CA LYS A 499 15.07 21.56 20.32
C LYS A 499 14.05 20.54 20.81
N ASN A 500 14.38 19.81 21.88
CA ASN A 500 13.52 18.76 22.45
C ASN A 500 13.06 17.75 21.38
N SER A 501 13.96 17.36 20.47
CA SER A 501 13.69 16.28 19.52
C SER A 501 13.20 15.02 20.26
N ARG A 502 12.29 14.28 19.64
CA ARG A 502 11.93 12.93 20.09
C ARG A 502 12.85 11.90 19.45
N ASP A 503 12.95 10.73 20.07
CA ASP A 503 13.51 9.54 19.43
C ASP A 503 12.74 9.24 18.14
N ALA A 504 13.44 8.77 17.11
CA ALA A 504 12.80 8.17 15.94
C ALA A 504 12.99 6.65 15.97
N PHE A 505 12.36 5.96 15.01
CA PHE A 505 12.28 4.51 15.00
C PHE A 505 12.82 3.95 13.68
N ILE A 506 13.49 2.81 13.78
CA ILE A 506 13.76 1.90 12.67
C ILE A 506 12.71 0.79 12.74
N LYS A 507 11.95 0.59 11.68
CA LYS A 507 11.02 -0.52 11.50
C LYS A 507 11.64 -1.51 10.52
N VAL A 508 11.77 -2.76 10.94
CA VAL A 508 12.22 -3.88 10.09
C VAL A 508 11.06 -4.83 9.92
N PHE A 509 10.71 -5.20 8.69
CA PHE A 509 9.59 -6.10 8.41
C PHE A 509 9.81 -6.94 7.15
N ASP A 510 9.19 -8.13 7.09
CA ASP A 510 9.01 -8.84 5.83
C ASP A 510 7.98 -8.10 4.97
N TYR A 511 8.26 -7.89 3.68
CA TYR A 511 7.42 -7.10 2.77
C TYR A 511 6.06 -7.77 2.50
N TYR A 512 5.93 -9.07 2.75
CA TYR A 512 4.76 -9.87 2.39
C TYR A 512 4.13 -10.61 3.57
N GLU A 513 4.80 -10.71 4.73
CA GLU A 513 4.21 -11.23 5.97
C GLU A 513 4.12 -10.06 6.98
N GLY A 514 3.05 -9.28 6.90
CA GLY A 514 2.96 -7.96 7.56
C GLY A 514 3.04 -7.99 9.09
N GLY A 515 2.74 -9.14 9.73
CA GLY A 515 2.94 -9.36 11.16
C GLY A 515 4.39 -9.67 11.56
N VAL A 516 5.26 -9.99 10.61
CA VAL A 516 6.70 -10.24 10.83
C VAL A 516 7.44 -8.91 10.86
N VAL A 517 7.28 -8.18 11.97
CA VAL A 517 7.80 -6.82 12.18
C VAL A 517 8.61 -6.70 13.49
N THR A 518 9.55 -5.75 13.54
CA THR A 518 10.22 -5.32 14.78
C THR A 518 10.62 -3.85 14.70
N TYR A 519 10.37 -3.10 15.78
CA TYR A 519 10.69 -1.68 15.91
C TYR A 519 11.87 -1.46 16.88
N LYS A 520 12.77 -0.52 16.55
CA LYS A 520 13.89 -0.10 17.41
C LYS A 520 14.03 1.41 17.43
N SER A 521 13.95 2.02 18.63
CA SER A 521 14.17 3.47 18.78
C SER A 521 15.65 3.84 18.71
N TYR A 522 15.93 5.05 18.23
CA TYR A 522 17.26 5.65 18.22
C TYR A 522 17.20 7.18 18.35
N HIS A 523 18.30 7.78 18.79
CA HIS A 523 18.49 9.23 18.82
C HIS A 523 19.89 9.59 18.28
N PRO A 524 20.03 10.48 17.29
CA PRO A 524 21.32 10.81 16.68
C PRO A 524 22.25 11.65 17.57
N CYS A 525 21.78 12.14 18.72
CA CYS A 525 22.53 13.00 19.63
C CYS A 525 21.94 12.90 21.05
N GLN A 526 22.72 12.44 22.04
CA GLN A 526 22.23 12.35 23.43
C GLN A 526 22.53 13.62 24.23
N GLY A 527 21.56 14.54 24.26
CA GLY A 527 21.45 15.61 25.26
C GLY A 527 21.68 17.03 24.75
N TRP A 528 20.59 17.73 24.39
CA TRP A 528 20.50 19.18 24.16
C TRP A 528 19.10 19.72 24.45
#